data_AF-A0A7Y5L8D8-F1
#
_entry.id   AF-A0A7Y5L8D8-F1
#
_cell.length_a   1.000
_cell.length_b   1.000
_cell.length_c   1.000
_cell.angle_alpha   90.00
_cell.angle_beta   90.00
_cell.angle_gamma   90.00
#
_symmetry.space_group_name_H-M   'P 1'
#
loop_
_entity.id
_entity.type
_entity.pdbx_description
1 polymer ?
#
loop_
_entity_poly.entity_id
_entity_poly.type
_entity_poly.pdbx_seq_one_letter_code
_entity_poly.pdbx_strand_id
1 'polypeptide(L)'
;RKQPHGLSPELVKHLIENYGSAYTELFKHISANPALAARLSPDTNVIAAEIVHGIRAEMAQKLVDVVMRRTELGTAGNPGEPALQRCADLMAAELGWSDQKKKDEIAEMKRVFAVAQKPQEN
;
A
#
# COMPACT_ATOMS: atom_id res chain seq x y z
N ARG A 1 6.71 -23.75 15.33
CA ARG A 1 7.58 -22.69 14.77
C ARG A 1 6.87 -21.36 14.98
N LYS A 2 7.43 -20.41 15.73
CA LYS A 2 6.83 -19.06 15.89
C LYS A 2 7.06 -18.29 14.59
N GLN A 3 6.00 -17.81 13.96
CA GLN A 3 6.06 -16.98 12.76
C GLN A 3 6.83 -15.68 13.08
N PRO A 4 7.65 -15.12 12.18
CA PRO A 4 8.21 -13.79 12.37
C PRO A 4 7.07 -12.78 12.49
N HIS A 5 7.03 -12.04 13.60
CA HIS A 5 6.13 -10.90 13.80
C HIS A 5 4.62 -11.18 13.63
N GLY A 6 4.18 -12.44 13.69
CA GLY A 6 2.78 -12.83 13.52
C GLY A 6 2.26 -12.84 12.08
N LEU A 7 3.14 -12.71 11.09
CA LEU A 7 2.77 -12.77 9.66
C LEU A 7 2.47 -14.20 9.22
N SER A 8 1.59 -14.38 8.23
CA SER A 8 1.39 -15.67 7.58
C SER A 8 2.58 -15.99 6.65
N PRO A 9 2.85 -17.28 6.34
CA PRO A 9 3.92 -17.66 5.41
C PRO A 9 3.71 -17.07 4.01
N GLU A 10 2.45 -16.92 3.60
CA GLU A 10 2.06 -16.27 2.36
C GLU A 10 2.52 -14.81 2.32
N LEU A 11 2.26 -14.04 3.38
CA LEU A 11 2.70 -12.64 3.47
C LEU A 11 4.23 -12.54 3.51
N VAL A 12 4.92 -13.41 4.24
CA VAL A 12 6.38 -13.43 4.26
C VAL A 12 6.94 -13.69 2.86
N LYS A 13 6.35 -14.63 2.12
CA LYS A 13 6.73 -14.92 0.73
C LYS A 13 6.51 -13.70 -0.18
N HIS A 14 5.33 -13.07 -0.12
CA HIS A 14 4.99 -11.84 -0.84
C HIS A 14 6.05 -10.74 -0.62
N LEU A 15 6.43 -10.50 0.63
CA LEU A 15 7.42 -9.46 0.96
C LEU A 15 8.82 -9.78 0.42
N ILE A 16 9.22 -11.05 0.44
CA ILE A 16 10.52 -11.47 -0.10
C ILE A 16 10.53 -11.35 -1.63
N GLU A 17 9.45 -11.75 -2.31
CA GLU A 17 9.35 -11.69 -3.77
C GLU A 17 9.36 -10.23 -4.28
N ASN A 18 8.70 -9.32 -3.56
CA ASN A 18 8.57 -7.91 -3.98
C ASN A 18 9.73 -7.01 -3.53
N TYR A 19 10.25 -7.21 -2.32
CA TYR A 19 11.27 -6.32 -1.73
C TYR A 19 12.67 -6.94 -1.70
N GLY A 20 12.83 -8.20 -2.11
CA GLY A 20 14.14 -8.85 -2.16
C GLY A 20 14.84 -8.79 -0.81
N SER A 21 16.07 -8.27 -0.76
CA SER A 21 16.82 -8.06 0.49
C SER A 21 16.26 -6.94 1.37
N ALA A 22 15.45 -6.02 0.84
CA ALA A 22 14.88 -4.89 1.58
C ALA A 22 13.71 -5.28 2.48
N TYR A 23 13.17 -6.51 2.39
CA TYR A 23 12.08 -6.99 3.24
C TYR A 23 12.38 -6.88 4.75
N THR A 24 13.66 -6.90 5.13
CA THR A 24 14.08 -6.74 6.54
C THR A 24 13.75 -5.36 7.08
N GLU A 25 13.73 -4.32 6.24
CA GLU A 25 13.32 -2.97 6.66
C GLU A 25 11.83 -2.94 7.00
N LEU A 26 11.01 -3.69 6.26
CA LEU A 26 9.58 -3.82 6.55
C LEU A 26 9.37 -4.52 7.90
N PHE A 27 10.18 -5.53 8.23
CA PHE A 27 10.14 -6.17 9.55
C PHE A 27 10.56 -5.22 10.68
N LYS A 28 11.49 -4.28 10.44
CA LYS A 28 11.80 -3.23 11.42
C LYS A 28 10.59 -2.31 11.65
N HIS A 29 9.88 -1.92 10.59
CA HIS A 29 8.65 -1.13 10.72
C HIS A 29 7.58 -1.88 11.53
N ILE A 30 7.36 -3.17 11.25
CA ILE A 30 6.40 -4.01 11.98
C ILE A 30 6.83 -4.21 13.44
N SER A 31 8.13 -4.36 13.70
CA SER A 31 8.64 -4.49 15.07
C SER A 31 8.41 -3.23 15.90
N ALA A 32 8.56 -2.05 15.27
CA ALA A 32 8.31 -0.77 15.92
C ALA A 32 6.80 -0.49 16.10
N ASN A 33 5.97 -0.92 15.15
CA ASN A 33 4.52 -0.82 15.22
C ASN A 33 3.85 -2.09 14.67
N PRO A 34 3.46 -3.04 15.54
CA PRO A 34 2.85 -4.30 15.13
C PRO A 34 1.57 -4.16 14.30
N ALA A 35 0.86 -3.03 14.40
CA ALA A 35 -0.32 -2.78 13.58
C ALA A 35 0.00 -2.68 12.08
N LEU A 36 1.27 -2.42 11.72
CA LEU A 36 1.73 -2.36 10.33
C LEU A 36 1.78 -3.73 9.63
N ALA A 37 1.64 -4.83 10.39
CA ALA A 37 1.52 -6.19 9.84
C ALA A 37 0.15 -6.44 9.16
N ALA A 38 -0.83 -5.55 9.38
CA ALA A 38 -2.18 -5.75 8.86
C ALA A 38 -2.26 -5.46 7.35
N ARG A 39 -2.95 -6.36 6.63
CA ARG A 39 -3.35 -6.16 5.22
C ARG A 39 -4.20 -4.90 5.08
N LEU A 40 -4.15 -4.27 3.90
CA LEU A 40 -4.99 -3.11 3.60
C LEU A 40 -6.46 -3.47 3.39
N SER A 41 -6.74 -4.65 2.85
CA SER A 41 -8.07 -5.22 2.74
C SER A 41 -7.98 -6.76 2.77
N PRO A 42 -9.10 -7.48 2.93
CA PRO A 42 -9.10 -8.95 2.86
C PRO A 42 -8.58 -9.51 1.52
N ASP A 43 -8.73 -8.75 0.44
CA ASP A 43 -8.50 -9.18 -0.94
C ASP A 43 -7.08 -8.89 -1.46
N THR A 44 -6.19 -8.36 -0.63
CA THR A 44 -4.81 -8.03 -1.02
C THR A 44 -3.79 -8.55 -0.02
N ASN A 45 -2.61 -8.93 -0.52
CA ASN A 45 -1.46 -9.23 0.32
C ASN A 45 -0.66 -7.99 0.73
N VAL A 46 -0.98 -6.82 0.18
CA VAL A 46 -0.33 -5.57 0.56
C VAL A 46 -0.66 -5.21 2.01
N ILE A 47 0.37 -5.04 2.82
CA ILE A 47 0.26 -4.66 4.23
C ILE A 47 0.61 -3.19 4.47
N ALA A 48 0.19 -2.65 5.61
CA ALA A 48 0.44 -1.27 5.98
C ALA A 48 1.94 -0.91 6.06
N ALA A 49 2.81 -1.88 6.39
CA ALA A 49 4.26 -1.67 6.41
C ALA A 49 4.84 -1.29 5.04
N GLU A 50 4.29 -1.83 3.94
CA GLU A 50 4.71 -1.50 2.57
C GLU A 50 4.44 -0.02 2.25
N ILE A 51 3.32 0.52 2.74
CA ILE A 51 2.94 1.93 2.55
C ILE A 51 3.92 2.84 3.28
N VAL A 52 4.19 2.55 4.55
CA VAL A 52 5.16 3.31 5.37
C VAL A 52 6.55 3.23 4.76
N HIS A 53 6.96 2.06 4.27
CA HIS A 53 8.23 1.88 3.61
C HIS A 53 8.33 2.72 2.33
N GLY A 54 7.31 2.68 1.47
CA GLY A 54 7.27 3.48 0.25
C GLY A 54 7.39 4.98 0.51
N ILE A 55 6.78 5.47 1.60
CA ILE A 55 6.91 6.89 1.99
C ILE A 55 8.32 7.21 2.48
N ARG A 56 8.82 6.43 3.45
CA ARG A 56 10.05 6.76 4.19
C ARG A 56 11.34 6.44 3.43
N ALA A 57 11.35 5.37 2.64
CA ALA A 57 12.53 4.88 1.94
C ALA A 57 12.51 5.18 0.44
N GLU A 58 11.33 5.30 -0.16
CA GLU A 58 11.18 5.43 -1.63
C GLU A 58 10.52 6.75 -2.06
N MET A 59 10.35 7.68 -1.11
CA MET A 59 9.81 9.02 -1.30
C MET A 59 8.45 9.04 -2.02
N ALA A 60 7.56 8.09 -1.72
CA ALA A 60 6.20 8.13 -2.22
C ALA A 60 5.44 9.29 -1.57
N GLN A 61 5.12 10.31 -2.37
CA GLN A 61 4.48 11.57 -1.91
C GLN A 61 3.06 11.73 -2.42
N LYS A 62 2.58 10.82 -3.28
CA LYS A 62 1.20 10.78 -3.77
C LYS A 62 0.60 9.39 -3.65
N LEU A 63 -0.72 9.32 -3.51
CA LEU A 63 -1.44 8.06 -3.40
C LEU A 63 -1.24 7.18 -4.64
N VAL A 64 -1.24 7.79 -5.83
CA VAL A 64 -0.97 7.08 -7.09
C VAL A 64 0.41 6.44 -7.14
N ASP A 65 1.41 7.01 -6.46
CA ASP A 65 2.77 6.46 -6.43
C ASP A 65 2.77 5.13 -5.70
N VAL A 66 2.11 5.09 -4.54
CA VAL A 66 2.00 3.89 -3.72
C VAL A 66 1.18 2.81 -4.42
N VAL A 67 -0.02 3.18 -4.88
CA VAL A 67 -0.99 2.22 -5.44
C VAL A 67 -0.50 1.62 -6.76
N MET A 68 0.13 2.42 -7.63
CA MET A 68 0.46 1.99 -8.99
C MET A 68 1.93 1.62 -9.20
N ARG A 69 2.85 2.02 -8.30
CA ARG A 69 4.30 1.92 -8.56
C ARG A 69 5.15 1.38 -7.41
N ARG A 70 4.72 1.45 -6.16
CA ARG A 70 5.50 1.01 -4.98
C ARG A 70 4.95 -0.22 -4.29
N THR A 71 3.72 -0.60 -4.63
CA THR A 71 3.05 -1.79 -4.09
C THR A 71 2.29 -2.48 -5.22
N GLU A 72 1.91 -3.72 -4.99
CA GLU A 72 1.06 -4.48 -5.92
C GLU A 72 -0.44 -4.16 -5.78
N LEU A 73 -0.79 -3.11 -5.02
CA LEU A 73 -2.17 -2.83 -4.66
C LEU A 73 -3.05 -2.56 -5.90
N GLY A 74 -2.51 -1.86 -6.90
CA GLY A 74 -3.19 -1.59 -8.16
C GLY A 74 -2.99 -2.64 -9.26
N THR A 75 -2.21 -3.70 -9.03
CA THR A 75 -1.80 -4.65 -10.08
C THR A 75 -2.98 -5.41 -10.67
N ALA A 76 -3.95 -5.82 -9.83
CA ALA A 76 -5.16 -6.51 -10.27
C ALA A 76 -6.28 -5.55 -10.74
N GLY A 77 -5.99 -4.26 -10.90
CA GLY A 77 -6.96 -3.21 -11.16
C GLY A 77 -7.34 -2.45 -9.90
N ASN A 78 -8.57 -1.92 -9.85
CA ASN A 78 -9.02 -1.10 -8.72
C ASN A 78 -9.14 -1.94 -7.44
N PRO A 79 -8.36 -1.66 -6.38
CA PRO A 79 -8.36 -2.44 -5.14
C PRO A 79 -9.61 -2.23 -4.27
N GLY A 80 -10.53 -1.37 -4.70
CA GLY A 80 -11.76 -1.05 -3.99
C GLY A 80 -11.60 0.10 -2.99
N GLU A 81 -12.73 0.70 -2.63
CA GLU A 81 -12.79 1.85 -1.72
C GLU A 81 -12.12 1.62 -0.37
N PRO A 82 -12.35 0.48 0.33
CA PRO A 82 -11.78 0.29 1.66
C PRO A 82 -10.25 0.27 1.65
N ALA A 83 -9.65 -0.35 0.64
CA ALA A 83 -8.20 -0.42 0.49
C ALA A 83 -7.59 0.96 0.17
N LEU A 84 -8.20 1.71 -0.75
CA LEU A 84 -7.77 3.07 -1.08
C LEU A 84 -7.88 4.01 0.12
N GLN A 85 -8.99 3.94 0.86
CA GLN A 85 -9.20 4.75 2.05
C GLN A 85 -8.14 4.45 3.11
N ARG A 86 -7.90 3.16 3.41
CA ARG A 86 -6.88 2.77 4.39
C ARG A 86 -5.47 3.16 3.98
N CYS A 87 -5.12 3.02 2.70
CA CYS A 87 -3.84 3.48 2.17
C CYS A 87 -3.69 5.00 2.36
N ALA A 88 -4.71 5.77 1.98
CA ALA A 88 -4.71 7.23 2.10
C ALA A 88 -4.66 7.70 3.56
N ASP A 89 -5.31 6.98 4.49
CA ASP A 89 -5.24 7.28 5.93
C ASP A 89 -3.82 7.08 6.48
N LEU A 90 -3.13 6.00 6.08
CA LEU A 90 -1.74 5.76 6.45
C LEU A 90 -0.81 6.84 5.89
N MET A 91 -0.98 7.17 4.60
CA MET A 91 -0.20 8.24 3.97
C MET A 91 -0.46 9.60 4.63
N ALA A 92 -1.70 9.92 4.97
CA ALA A 92 -2.04 11.16 5.63
C ALA A 92 -1.40 11.27 7.02
N ALA A 93 -1.38 10.17 7.78
CA ALA A 93 -0.73 10.14 9.09
C ALA A 93 0.80 10.31 9.00
N GLU A 94 1.44 9.72 8.00
CA GLU A 94 2.90 9.79 7.82
C GLU A 94 3.36 11.12 7.19
N LEU A 95 2.60 11.69 6.26
CA LEU A 95 2.96 12.90 5.51
C LEU A 95 2.31 14.18 6.07
N GLY A 96 1.46 14.07 7.09
CA GLY A 96 0.75 15.21 7.67
C GLY A 96 -0.29 15.82 6.73
N TRP A 97 -0.98 15.01 5.93
CA TRP A 97 -2.02 15.53 5.04
C TRP A 97 -3.25 15.98 5.81
N SER A 98 -3.88 17.06 5.33
CA SER A 98 -5.22 17.43 5.74
C SER A 98 -6.27 16.47 5.18
N ASP A 99 -7.47 16.47 5.79
CA ASP A 99 -8.60 15.71 5.26
C ASP A 99 -8.96 16.10 3.82
N GLN A 100 -8.78 17.37 3.46
CA GLN A 100 -9.01 17.83 2.10
C GLN A 100 -7.98 17.22 1.14
N LYS A 101 -6.69 17.28 1.49
CA LYS A 101 -5.62 16.69 0.67
C LYS A 101 -5.84 15.18 0.50
N LYS A 102 -6.22 14.48 1.57
CA LYS A 102 -6.55 13.05 1.51
C LYS A 102 -7.69 12.76 0.52
N LYS A 103 -8.78 13.55 0.57
CA LYS A 103 -9.91 13.42 -0.38
C LYS A 103 -9.47 13.69 -1.82
N ASP A 104 -8.63 14.70 -2.03
CA ASP A 104 -8.12 15.06 -3.35
C ASP A 104 -7.28 13.93 -3.96
N GLU A 105 -6.40 13.32 -3.18
CA GLU A 105 -5.57 12.17 -3.58
C GLU A 105 -6.41 10.93 -3.92
N ILE A 106 -7.44 10.61 -3.12
CA ILE A 106 -8.38 9.52 -3.41
C ILE A 106 -9.15 9.81 -4.71
N ALA A 107 -9.62 11.04 -4.90
CA ALA A 107 -10.34 11.43 -6.11
C ALA A 107 -9.46 11.42 -7.37
N GLU A 108 -8.18 11.77 -7.25
CA GLU A 108 -7.18 11.62 -8.32
C GLU A 108 -6.98 10.14 -8.68
N MET A 109 -6.79 9.28 -7.67
CA MET A 109 -6.60 7.84 -7.87
C MET A 109 -7.81 7.19 -8.54
N LYS A 110 -9.04 7.53 -8.13
CA LYS A 110 -10.27 7.04 -8.77
C LYS A 110 -10.34 7.41 -10.25
N ARG A 111 -9.90 8.62 -10.62
CA ARG A 111 -9.87 9.06 -12.02
C ARG A 111 -8.91 8.22 -12.87
N VAL A 112 -7.74 7.86 -12.33
CA VAL A 112 -6.78 6.97 -13.02
C VAL A 112 -7.42 5.63 -13.34
N PHE A 113 -8.09 4.98 -12.37
CA PHE A 113 -8.78 3.72 -12.61
C PHE A 113 -9.99 3.87 -13.54
N ALA A 114 -10.68 5.02 -13.57
CA ALA A 114 -11.78 5.27 -14.49
C ALA A 114 -11.31 5.43 -15.95
N VAL A 115 -10.13 6.01 -16.17
CA VAL A 115 -9.53 6.12 -17.52
C VAL A 115 -9.00 4.77 -17.99
N ALA A 116 -8.38 3.98 -17.11
CA ALA A 116 -7.86 2.65 -17.43
C ALA A 116 -8.94 1.62 -17.82
N GLN A 117 -10.21 1.85 -17.46
CA GLN A 117 -11.34 0.96 -17.77
C GLN A 117 -12.05 1.26 -19.09
N LYS A 118 -11.69 2.33 -19.80
CA LYS A 118 -12.26 2.57 -21.14
C LYS A 118 -11.59 1.64 -22.16
N PRO A 119 -12.32 0.78 -22.89
CA PRO A 119 -11.75 0.11 -24.04
C PRO A 119 -11.30 1.17 -25.05
N GLN A 120 -10.11 1.02 -25.61
CA GLN A 120 -9.74 1.74 -26.82
C GLN A 120 -10.67 1.24 -27.93
N GLU A 121 -11.72 2.00 -28.22
CA GLU A 121 -12.52 1.83 -29.43
C GLU A 121 -11.61 2.16 -30.63
N ASN A 122 -11.29 1.13 -31.41
CA ASN A 122 -10.78 1.25 -32.77
C ASN A 122 -11.94 1.09 -33.75
#